data_AF-A0A838KMJ8-F1
#
_entry.id   AF-A0A838KMJ8-F1
#
_cell.length_a   1.000
_cell.length_b   1.000
_cell.length_c   1.000
_cell.angle_alpha   90.00
_cell.angle_beta   90.00
_cell.angle_gamma   90.00
#
_symmetry.space_group_name_H-M   'P 1'
#
loop_
_entity.id
_entity.type
_entity.pdbx_description
1 polymer ?
#
loop_
_entity_poly.entity_id
_entity_poly.type
_entity_poly.pdbx_seq_one_letter_code
_entity_poly.pdbx_strand_id
1 'polypeptide(L)' 'MSDTTPSYEQARDELIAIVAKLEAGNSTLAESMELWERGETLAKIAQQHLDGARAKLDAAHAAASGGSDQE' A
#
# COMPACT_ATOMS: atom_id res chain seq x y z
N MET A 1 -7.26 -6.33 -19.39
CA MET A 1 -8.16 -5.54 -18.51
C MET A 1 -7.26 -4.74 -17.59
N SER A 2 -7.58 -3.46 -17.38
CA SER A 2 -6.68 -2.37 -17.00
C SER A 2 -5.63 -2.72 -15.93
N ASP A 3 -4.36 -2.67 -16.32
CA ASP A 3 -3.15 -2.70 -15.47
C ASP A 3 -3.00 -1.40 -14.67
N THR A 4 -4.07 -1.01 -13.97
CA THR A 4 -4.06 0.19 -13.12
C THR A 4 -3.77 -0.26 -11.70
N THR A 5 -2.60 0.12 -11.20
CA THR A 5 -2.23 -0.06 -9.79
C THR A 5 -3.38 0.44 -8.90
N PRO A 6 -3.91 -0.40 -7.98
CA PRO A 6 -5.02 -0.01 -7.13
C PRO A 6 -4.64 1.19 -6.25
N SER A 7 -5.64 1.99 -5.87
CA SER A 7 -5.45 3.04 -4.87
C SER A 7 -5.03 2.43 -3.52
N TYR A 8 -4.46 3.24 -2.63
CA TYR A 8 -4.13 2.80 -1.27
C TYR A 8 -5.34 2.18 -0.55
N GLU A 9 -6.51 2.83 -0.62
CA GLU A 9 -7.72 2.36 0.04
C GLU A 9 -8.22 1.04 -0.55
N GLN A 10 -8.21 0.92 -1.88
CA GLN A 10 -8.57 -0.33 -2.55
C GLN A 10 -7.62 -1.47 -2.17
N ALA A 11 -6.31 -1.19 -2.15
CA ALA A 11 -5.31 -2.19 -1.78
C ALA A 11 -5.47 -2.64 -0.32
N ARG A 12 -5.75 -1.70 0.59
CA ARG A 12 -5.99 -1.98 2.00
C ARG A 12 -7.26 -2.81 2.20
N ASP A 13 -8.37 -2.42 1.57
CA ASP A 13 -9.65 -3.09 1.75
C ASP A 13 -9.61 -4.53 1.20
N GLU A 14 -8.92 -4.74 0.08
CA GLU A 14 -8.67 -6.09 -0.46
C GLU A 14 -7.76 -6.92 0.46
N LEU A 15 -6.70 -6.31 1.03
CA LEU A 15 -5.83 -6.99 1.99
C LEU A 15 -6.59 -7.44 3.24
N ILE A 16 -7.48 -6.60 3.77
CA ILE A 16 -8.37 -6.96 4.90
C ILE A 16 -9.24 -8.16 4.54
N ALA A 17 -9.82 -8.17 3.35
CA ALA A 17 -10.66 -9.29 2.89
C ALA A 17 -9.85 -10.60 2.75
N ILE A 18 -8.60 -10.52 2.30
CA ILE A 18 -7.69 -11.68 2.21
C ILE A 18 -7.36 -12.22 3.59
N VAL A 19 -6.98 -11.35 4.53
CA VAL A 19 -6.68 -11.75 5.92
C VAL A 19 -7.89 -12.44 6.54
N ALA A 20 -9.09 -11.87 6.40
CA ALA A 20 -10.31 -12.48 6.92
C ALA A 20 -10.58 -13.88 6.33
N LYS A 21 -10.28 -14.11 5.05
CA LYS A 21 -10.40 -15.43 4.41
C LYS A 21 -9.37 -16.44 4.94
N LEU A 22 -8.12 -16.00 5.10
CA LEU A 22 -7.06 -16.84 5.67
C LEU A 22 -7.38 -17.23 7.11
N GLU A 23 -7.86 -16.28 7.93
CA GLU A 23 -8.26 -16.51 9.32
C GLU A 23 -9.48 -17.43 9.46
N ALA A 24 -10.39 -17.45 8.47
CA ALA A 24 -11.53 -18.36 8.47
C ALA A 24 -11.12 -19.84 8.32
N GLY A 25 -9.92 -20.12 7.80
CA GLY A 25 -9.32 -21.47 7.79
C GLY A 25 -10.07 -22.51 6.96
N ASN A 26 -10.97 -22.09 6.06
CA ASN A 26 -11.81 -22.97 5.24
C ASN A 26 -11.29 -23.15 3.81
N SER A 27 -10.09 -22.65 3.52
CA SER A 27 -9.43 -22.73 2.22
C SER A 27 -8.42 -23.87 2.18
N THR A 28 -8.20 -24.45 1.00
CA THR A 28 -7.11 -25.43 0.80
C THR A 28 -5.74 -24.76 0.95
N LEU A 29 -4.67 -25.55 1.07
CA LEU A 29 -3.30 -25.03 1.11
C LEU A 29 -2.96 -24.22 -0.15
N ALA A 30 -3.35 -24.70 -1.33
CA ALA A 30 -3.06 -24.02 -2.59
C ALA A 30 -3.77 -22.65 -2.65
N GLU A 31 -5.05 -22.59 -2.29
CA GLU A 31 -5.81 -21.33 -2.21
C GLU A 31 -5.22 -20.38 -1.15
N SER A 32 -4.78 -20.91 -0.02
CA SER A 32 -4.15 -20.11 1.05
C SER A 32 -2.82 -19.50 0.59
N MET A 33 -2.04 -20.22 -0.23
CA MET A 33 -0.81 -19.71 -0.84
C MET A 33 -1.11 -18.59 -1.85
N GLU A 34 -2.10 -18.77 -2.72
CA GLU A 34 -2.50 -17.74 -3.69
C GLU A 34 -3.00 -16.46 -2.99
N LEU A 35 -3.82 -16.62 -1.94
CA LEU A 35 -4.29 -15.51 -1.10
C LEU A 35 -3.12 -14.77 -0.45
N TRP A 36 -2.14 -15.51 0.08
CA TRP A 36 -0.95 -14.91 0.69
C TRP A 36 -0.11 -14.14 -0.33
N GLU A 37 0.19 -14.71 -1.50
CA GLU A 37 0.97 -14.03 -2.56
C GLU A 37 0.28 -12.75 -3.05
N ARG A 38 -1.05 -12.79 -3.17
CA ARG A 38 -1.85 -11.60 -3.49
C ARG A 38 -1.76 -10.57 -2.36
N GLY A 39 -1.87 -10.99 -1.11
CA GLY A 39 -1.71 -10.13 0.07
C GLY A 39 -0.36 -9.43 0.10
N GLU A 40 0.74 -10.14 -0.17
CA GLU A 40 2.09 -9.59 -0.27
C GLU A 40 2.22 -8.52 -1.37
N THR A 41 1.58 -8.76 -2.51
CA THR A 41 1.56 -7.79 -3.61
C THR A 41 0.80 -6.52 -3.22
N LEU A 42 -0.34 -6.65 -2.54
CA LEU A 42 -1.14 -5.53 -2.06
C LEU A 42 -0.40 -4.72 -0.99
N ALA A 43 0.28 -5.39 -0.06
CA ALA A 43 1.07 -4.74 0.98
C ALA A 43 2.19 -3.88 0.36
N LYS A 44 2.88 -4.40 -0.67
CA LYS A 44 3.90 -3.63 -1.41
C LYS A 44 3.32 -2.39 -2.09
N ILE A 45 2.15 -2.52 -2.74
CA ILE A 45 1.47 -1.39 -3.38
C ILE A 45 1.08 -0.34 -2.32
N ALA A 46 0.50 -0.76 -1.20
CA ALA A 46 0.11 0.14 -0.13
C ALA A 46 1.32 0.89 0.44
N GLN A 47 2.45 0.20 0.64
CA GLN A 47 3.69 0.82 1.11
C GLN A 47 4.21 1.87 0.12
N GLN A 48 4.21 1.56 -1.18
CA GLN A 48 4.64 2.51 -2.22
C GLN A 48 3.82 3.80 -2.23
N HIS A 49 2.50 3.71 -2.01
CA HIS A 49 1.65 4.90 -1.88
C HIS A 49 2.01 5.74 -0.64
N LEU A 50 2.25 5.09 0.50
CA LEU A 50 2.64 5.77 1.75
C LEU A 50 4.01 6.43 1.64
N ASP A 51 4.99 5.75 1.05
CA ASP A 51 6.33 6.28 0.81
C ASP A 51 6.28 7.50 -0.11
N GLY A 52 5.49 7.43 -1.18
CA GLY A 52 5.28 8.55 -2.09
C GLY A 52 4.60 9.75 -1.41
N ALA A 53 3.63 9.52 -0.52
CA ALA A 53 3.02 10.58 0.27
C ALA A 53 4.03 11.21 1.24
N ARG A 54 4.86 10.39 1.91
CA ARG A 54 5.89 10.85 2.83
C ARG A 54 6.92 11.72 2.13
N ALA A 55 7.42 11.29 0.98
CA ALA A 55 8.39 12.04 0.19
C ALA A 55 7.86 13.43 -0.24
N LYS A 56 6.57 13.52 -0.59
CA LYS A 56 5.93 14.80 -0.92
C LYS A 56 5.88 15.76 0.28
N LEU A 57 5.59 15.25 1.47
CA LEU A 57 5.58 16.05 2.70
C LEU A 57 6.99 16.54 3.05
N ASP A 58 7.98 15.66 2.98
CA ASP A 58 9.38 16.02 3.27
C ASP A 58 9.89 17.10 2.28
N ALA A 59 9.55 16.98 1.00
CA ALA A 59 9.87 18.01 0.00
C ALA A 59 9.18 19.36 0.27
N ALA A 60 7.90 19.34 0.67
CA ALA A 60 7.17 20.56 1.02
C ALA A 60 7.77 21.25 2.26
N HIS A 61 8.17 20.48 3.27
CA HIS A 61 8.84 21.01 4.47
C HIS A 61 10.21 21.61 4.14
N ALA A 62 11.01 20.95 3.30
CA ALA A 62 12.31 21.48 2.88
C ALA A 62 12.15 22.80 2.11
N ALA A 63 11.17 22.89 1.20
CA ALA A 63 10.88 24.12 0.47
C ALA A 63 10.44 25.27 1.38
N ALA A 64 9.61 24.98 2.41
CA ALA A 64 9.19 25.98 3.38
C ALA A 64 10.33 26.47 4.29
N SER A 65 11.33 25.63 4.57
CA SER A 65 12.45 25.94 5.47
C SER A 65 13.62 26.62 4.76
N GLY A 66 13.81 26.38 3.47
CA GLY A 66 14.88 26.98 2.66
C GLY A 66 14.57 28.37 2.10
N GLY A 67 13.33 28.86 2.26
CA GLY A 67 12.90 30.19 1.82
C GLY A 67 13.14 31.31 2.84
N SER A 68 13.60 30.98 4.05
CA SER A 68 13.78 31.92 5.17
C SER A 68 15.20 32.48 5.34
N ASP A 69 16.17 32.06 4.50
CA ASP A 69 17.58 32.50 4.56
C ASP A 69 18.00 33.33 3.33
N GLN A 70 17.10 34.15 2.79
CA GLN A 70 17.41 35.12 1.74
C GLN A 70 17.07 36.53 2.23
N GLU A 71 17.94 37.11 3.06
CA GLU A 71 17.98 38.54 3.38
C GLU A 71 19.44 39.04 3.35
#